data_AF-A0AA50YQI6-F1
#
_entry.id   AF-A0AA50YQI6-F1
#
_cell.length_a   1.000
_cell.length_b   1.000
_cell.length_c   1.000
_cell.angle_alpha   90.00
_cell.angle_beta   90.00
_cell.angle_gamma   90.00
#
_symmetry.space_group_name_H-M   'P 1'
#
loop_
_entity.id
_entity.type
_entity.pdbx_description
1 polymer ?
#
loop_
_entity_poly.entity_id
_entity_poly.type
_entity_poly.pdbx_seq_one_letter_code
_entity_poly.pdbx_strand_id
1 'polypeptide(L)'
;KKRKHKKKDKTEAERIDEDSIKHGGWWKVEKIEDISGSVAIEFGKNTYILALDNGLFTIGAPHGDEEGPSPEEIFTAFPAGENKFALKSGYGKYLGVSKDGVVTGRSDAVGPMEQWEP
;
A
#
# COMPACT_ATOMS: atom_id res chain seq x y z
N LYS A 1 -3.09 -56.01 -5.09
CA LYS A 1 -3.01 -54.86 -4.16
C LYS A 1 -2.89 -53.57 -4.96
N LYS A 2 -3.86 -52.67 -4.81
CA LYS A 2 -4.04 -51.40 -5.54
C LYS A 2 -2.85 -50.47 -5.31
N ARG A 3 -2.27 -49.89 -6.38
CA ARG A 3 -1.58 -48.59 -6.31
C ARG A 3 -2.54 -47.55 -6.89
N LYS A 4 -3.25 -46.87 -5.99
CA LYS A 4 -4.19 -45.79 -6.28
C LYS A 4 -3.36 -44.60 -6.76
N HIS A 5 -3.40 -44.31 -8.06
CA HIS A 5 -2.88 -43.05 -8.60
C HIS A 5 -3.73 -41.92 -7.97
N LYS A 6 -3.14 -41.14 -7.07
CA LYS A 6 -3.81 -40.01 -6.43
C LYS A 6 -4.02 -38.97 -7.54
N LYS A 7 -5.27 -38.81 -7.98
CA LYS A 7 -5.71 -37.69 -8.83
C LYS A 7 -5.23 -36.41 -8.16
N LYS A 8 -4.38 -35.66 -8.86
CA LYS A 8 -4.09 -34.27 -8.54
C LYS A 8 -5.35 -33.53 -9.00
N ASP A 9 -6.25 -33.22 -8.06
CA ASP A 9 -7.46 -32.47 -8.35
C ASP A 9 -7.08 -31.13 -8.98
N LYS A 10 -7.54 -30.93 -10.22
CA LYS A 10 -7.70 -29.62 -10.84
C LYS A 10 -8.80 -28.90 -10.08
N THR A 11 -8.52 -27.82 -9.36
CA THR A 11 -9.35 -26.59 -9.34
C THR A 11 -8.75 -25.57 -8.38
N GLU A 12 -7.89 -24.72 -8.91
CA GLU A 12 -7.97 -23.30 -8.61
C GLU A 12 -7.87 -22.67 -9.99
N ALA A 13 -9.03 -22.40 -10.60
CA ALA A 13 -9.05 -21.51 -11.73
C ALA A 13 -8.38 -20.24 -11.23
N GLU A 14 -7.27 -19.83 -11.86
CA GLU A 14 -6.62 -18.55 -11.61
C GLU A 14 -7.74 -17.50 -11.64
N ARG A 15 -8.20 -17.09 -10.45
CA ARG A 15 -9.11 -15.96 -10.34
C ARG A 15 -8.26 -14.80 -10.75
N ILE A 16 -8.46 -14.37 -11.99
CA ILE A 16 -7.90 -13.12 -12.48
C ILE A 16 -8.44 -12.06 -11.53
N ASP A 17 -7.56 -11.49 -10.72
CA ASP A 17 -7.91 -10.36 -9.88
C ASP A 17 -7.96 -9.12 -10.78
N GLU A 18 -9.19 -8.72 -11.13
CA GLU A 18 -9.46 -7.58 -11.99
C GLU A 18 -8.86 -6.28 -11.42
N ASP A 19 -8.78 -6.15 -10.09
CA ASP A 19 -8.15 -5.01 -9.42
C ASP A 19 -6.64 -5.04 -9.65
N SER A 20 -6.03 -6.21 -9.45
CA SER A 20 -4.61 -6.42 -9.74
C SER A 20 -4.25 -6.06 -11.18
N ILE A 21 -5.09 -6.42 -12.15
CA ILE A 21 -4.85 -6.07 -13.54
C ILE A 21 -5.00 -4.56 -13.71
N LYS A 22 -6.11 -3.98 -13.26
CA LYS A 22 -6.44 -2.57 -13.44
C LYS A 22 -5.41 -1.61 -12.84
N HIS A 23 -4.71 -2.03 -11.79
CA HIS A 23 -3.73 -1.24 -11.07
C HIS A 23 -2.29 -1.74 -11.27
N GLY A 24 -2.00 -2.38 -12.41
CA GLY A 24 -0.63 -2.70 -12.81
C GLY A 24 0.09 -3.68 -11.89
N GLY A 25 -0.64 -4.66 -11.36
CA GLY A 25 -0.17 -5.69 -10.44
C GLY A 25 -0.40 -5.35 -8.96
N TRP A 26 -1.02 -4.21 -8.64
CA TRP A 26 -1.36 -3.81 -7.28
C TRP A 26 -2.81 -4.14 -6.98
N TRP A 27 -3.11 -4.59 -5.76
CA TRP A 27 -4.46 -4.95 -5.36
C TRP A 27 -4.83 -4.33 -4.02
N LYS A 28 -6.12 -4.13 -3.80
CA LYS A 28 -6.66 -3.69 -2.53
C LYS A 28 -6.49 -4.76 -1.46
N VAL A 29 -5.99 -4.34 -0.30
CA VAL A 29 -5.94 -5.16 0.91
C VAL A 29 -7.22 -5.02 1.73
N GLU A 30 -7.68 -6.11 2.35
CA GLU A 30 -8.89 -6.14 3.19
C GLU A 30 -8.61 -6.20 4.69
N LYS A 31 -7.43 -6.69 5.08
CA LYS A 31 -7.04 -6.85 6.49
C LYS A 31 -5.84 -5.98 6.80
N ILE A 32 -5.81 -5.45 8.02
CA ILE A 32 -4.68 -4.64 8.48
C ILE A 32 -3.36 -5.42 8.49
N GLU A 33 -3.42 -6.73 8.73
CA GLU A 33 -2.25 -7.62 8.74
C GLU A 33 -1.54 -7.66 7.38
N ASP A 34 -2.27 -7.38 6.30
CA ASP A 34 -1.76 -7.33 4.94
C ASP A 34 -1.20 -5.94 4.57
N ILE A 35 -1.37 -4.92 5.45
CA ILE A 35 -0.77 -3.58 5.30
C ILE A 35 0.69 -3.63 5.76
N SER A 36 1.54 -4.24 4.94
CA SER A 36 2.96 -4.42 5.24
C SER A 36 3.79 -4.43 3.96
N GLY A 37 4.99 -3.84 4.01
CA GLY A 37 5.85 -3.73 2.83
C GLY A 37 5.44 -2.57 1.92
N SER A 38 5.57 -2.75 0.61
CA SER A 38 5.26 -1.70 -0.36
C SER A 38 3.75 -1.50 -0.47
N VAL A 39 3.27 -0.29 -0.23
CA VAL A 39 1.86 0.09 -0.29
C VAL A 39 1.68 1.40 -1.05
N ALA A 40 0.52 1.57 -1.67
CA ALA A 40 0.09 2.84 -2.23
C ALA A 40 -1.31 3.18 -1.69
N ILE A 41 -1.63 4.47 -1.64
CA ILE A 41 -2.92 4.95 -1.15
C ILE A 41 -3.62 5.64 -2.30
N GLU A 42 -4.74 5.07 -2.75
CA GLU A 42 -5.56 5.62 -3.84
C GLU A 42 -6.60 6.60 -3.28
N PHE A 43 -6.72 7.76 -3.91
CA PHE A 43 -7.69 8.81 -3.62
C PHE A 43 -8.41 9.24 -4.91
N GLY A 44 -9.53 8.59 -5.21
CA GLY A 44 -10.29 8.83 -6.42
C GLY A 44 -10.21 7.64 -7.36
N LYS A 45 -10.17 7.89 -8.67
CA LYS A 45 -10.00 6.85 -9.69
C LYS A 45 -8.57 6.87 -10.19
N ASN A 46 -7.82 5.81 -9.96
CA ASN A 46 -6.43 5.58 -10.39
C ASN A 46 -5.51 6.78 -10.06
N THR A 47 -5.70 7.38 -8.89
CA THR A 47 -4.98 8.59 -8.44
C THR A 47 -4.39 8.29 -7.07
N TYR A 48 -3.09 8.44 -6.89
CA TYR A 48 -2.40 8.03 -5.67
C TYR A 48 -1.82 9.21 -4.91
N ILE A 49 -1.58 9.03 -3.61
CA ILE A 49 -0.83 10.02 -2.83
C ILE A 49 0.62 10.02 -3.31
N LEU A 50 1.11 11.19 -3.73
CA LEU A 50 2.47 11.41 -4.19
C LEU A 50 3.27 12.17 -3.11
N ALA A 51 4.46 11.65 -2.78
CA ALA A 51 5.39 12.29 -1.87
C ALA A 51 6.25 13.33 -2.58
N LEU A 52 6.44 14.49 -1.96
CA LEU A 52 7.34 15.54 -2.43
C LEU A 52 8.62 15.58 -1.58
N ASP A 53 9.71 16.03 -2.19
CA ASP A 53 11.03 16.17 -1.57
C ASP A 53 11.05 17.12 -0.35
N ASN A 54 10.12 18.07 -0.29
CA ASN A 54 9.94 19.01 0.83
C ASN A 54 9.16 18.43 2.02
N GLY A 55 8.82 17.14 1.98
CA GLY A 55 8.09 16.41 3.01
C GLY A 55 6.59 16.75 3.06
N LEU A 56 6.04 17.31 1.98
CA LEU A 56 4.60 17.44 1.77
C LEU A 56 4.09 16.32 0.84
N PHE A 57 2.77 16.21 0.75
CA PHE A 57 2.08 15.26 -0.12
C PHE A 57 1.09 15.99 -1.01
N THR A 58 0.87 15.42 -2.19
CA THR A 58 -0.18 15.83 -3.14
C THR A 58 -0.88 14.59 -3.66
N ILE A 59 -1.96 14.78 -4.43
CA ILE A 59 -2.53 13.71 -5.24
C ILE A 59 -1.85 13.75 -6.61
N GLY A 60 -1.36 12.59 -7.07
CA GLY A 60 -0.77 12.42 -8.39
C GLY A 60 -1.80 12.57 -9.51
N ALA A 61 -1.31 12.62 -10.75
CA ALA A 61 -2.19 12.60 -11.92
C ALA A 61 -2.90 11.23 -12.01
N PRO A 62 -4.10 11.17 -12.61
CA PRO A 62 -4.74 9.88 -12.89
C PRO A 62 -3.86 9.02 -13.79
N HIS A 63 -3.65 7.78 -13.37
CA HIS A 63 -2.96 6.72 -14.11
C HIS A 63 -3.90 6.06 -15.11
N GLY A 64 -3.31 5.44 -16.13
CA GLY A 64 -4.04 4.61 -17.08
C GLY A 64 -4.68 3.37 -16.44
N ASP A 65 -5.55 2.71 -17.19
CA ASP A 65 -5.94 1.34 -16.84
C ASP A 65 -4.71 0.44 -17.03
N GLU A 66 -4.51 -0.49 -16.11
CA GLU A 66 -3.34 -1.40 -16.05
C GLU A 66 -2.01 -0.75 -15.67
N GLU A 67 -2.04 0.51 -15.23
CA GLU A 67 -0.89 1.23 -14.71
C GLU A 67 -0.92 1.29 -13.17
N GLY A 68 0.22 0.98 -12.55
CA GLY A 68 0.40 1.03 -11.11
C GLY A 68 0.99 2.35 -10.62
N PRO A 69 1.06 2.57 -9.29
CA PRO A 69 1.65 3.76 -8.70
C PRO A 69 3.09 3.99 -9.16
N SER A 70 3.43 5.26 -9.35
CA SER A 70 4.79 5.73 -9.61
C SER A 70 5.68 5.53 -8.36
N PRO A 71 7.03 5.51 -8.51
CA PRO A 71 7.93 5.36 -7.38
C PRO A 71 7.73 6.37 -6.23
N GLU A 72 7.30 7.60 -6.54
CA GLU A 72 7.01 8.66 -5.58
C GLU A 72 5.67 8.47 -4.85
N GLU A 73 4.81 7.60 -5.35
CA GLU A 73 3.50 7.25 -4.80
C GLU A 73 3.53 5.95 -3.98
N ILE A 74 4.68 5.27 -3.95
CA ILE A 74 4.90 4.05 -3.19
C ILE A 74 5.48 4.39 -1.83
N PHE A 75 4.83 3.88 -0.79
CA PHE A 75 5.24 3.96 0.60
C PHE A 75 5.66 2.59 1.11
N THR A 76 6.39 2.56 2.22
CA THR A 76 6.64 1.33 2.98
C THR A 76 5.82 1.36 4.26
N ALA A 77 4.93 0.38 4.43
CA ALA A 77 4.17 0.15 5.65
C ALA A 77 4.93 -0.77 6.62
N PHE A 78 4.85 -0.44 7.90
CA PHE A 78 5.40 -1.21 9.00
C PHE A 78 4.33 -1.39 10.08
N PRO A 79 4.22 -2.57 10.71
CA PRO A 79 3.38 -2.74 11.89
C PRO A 79 3.92 -1.86 13.02
N ALA A 80 3.02 -1.11 13.68
CA ALA A 80 3.38 -0.16 14.73
C ALA A 80 2.67 -0.44 16.08
N GLY A 81 2.04 -1.62 16.21
CA GLY A 81 1.33 -2.05 17.40
C GLY A 81 0.08 -2.87 17.04
N GLU A 82 -0.79 -3.09 18.02
CA GLU A 82 -2.10 -3.70 17.79
C GLU A 82 -2.97 -2.76 16.96
N ASN A 83 -3.48 -3.27 15.84
CA ASN A 83 -4.33 -2.54 14.89
C ASN A 83 -3.71 -1.21 14.37
N LYS A 84 -2.38 -1.10 14.35
CA LYS A 84 -1.66 0.12 13.96
C LYS A 84 -0.54 -0.15 12.97
N PHE A 85 -0.32 0.80 12.09
CA PHE A 85 0.80 0.80 11.16
C PHE A 85 1.45 2.17 11.05
N ALA A 86 2.67 2.21 10.54
CA ALA A 86 3.39 3.42 10.20
C ALA A 86 3.77 3.38 8.73
N LEU A 87 3.79 4.54 8.07
CA LEU A 87 4.15 4.67 6.67
C LEU A 87 5.46 5.45 6.52
N LYS A 88 6.32 5.00 5.63
CA LYS A 88 7.56 5.67 5.23
C LYS A 88 7.50 6.01 3.75
N SER A 89 7.75 7.27 3.42
CA SER A 89 7.88 7.74 2.04
C SER A 89 9.13 7.19 1.34
N GLY A 90 9.16 7.26 0.01
CA GLY A 90 10.35 6.97 -0.81
C GLY A 90 11.58 7.83 -0.46
N TYR A 91 11.38 9.00 0.16
CA TYR A 91 12.45 9.87 0.66
C TYR A 91 13.01 9.45 2.03
N GLY A 92 12.53 8.34 2.57
CA GLY A 92 13.05 7.77 3.80
C GLY A 92 12.51 8.43 5.09
N LYS A 93 11.45 9.23 4.98
CA LYS A 93 10.80 9.89 6.12
C LYS A 93 9.45 9.29 6.45
N TYR A 94 9.12 9.19 7.73
CA TYR A 94 7.84 8.70 8.22
C TYR A 94 6.75 9.77 8.10
N LEU A 95 5.55 9.30 7.74
CA LEU A 95 4.35 10.10 7.60
C LEU A 95 3.73 10.31 8.98
N GLY A 96 3.52 11.56 9.36
CA GLY A 96 2.82 11.91 10.58
C GLY A 96 2.01 13.19 10.46
N VAL A 97 1.17 13.42 11.47
CA VAL A 97 0.29 14.59 11.55
C VAL A 97 0.98 15.71 12.33
N SER A 98 1.06 16.90 11.73
CA SER A 98 1.57 18.11 12.39
C SER A 98 0.57 18.63 13.43
N LYS A 99 1.02 19.54 14.30
CA LYS A 99 0.14 20.20 15.29
C LYS A 99 -1.04 20.94 14.66
N ASP A 100 -0.91 21.36 13.40
CA ASP A 100 -1.93 22.07 12.64
C ASP A 100 -2.87 21.11 11.89
N GLY A 101 -2.73 19.79 12.09
CA GLY A 101 -3.55 18.77 11.43
C GLY A 101 -3.12 18.44 10.00
N VAL A 102 -1.93 18.86 9.57
CA VAL A 102 -1.42 18.62 8.22
C VAL A 102 -0.56 17.36 8.19
N VAL A 103 -0.80 16.48 7.23
CA VAL A 103 0.02 15.27 7.03
C VAL A 103 1.36 15.66 6.38
N THR A 104 2.48 15.26 6.99
CA THR A 104 3.84 15.56 6.49
C THR A 104 4.76 14.36 6.64
N GLY A 105 5.75 14.25 5.74
CA GLY A 105 6.74 13.17 5.70
C GLY A 105 8.11 13.69 6.09
N ARG A 106 8.31 14.07 7.37
CA ARG A 106 9.55 14.71 7.84
C ARG A 106 10.25 13.97 8.98
N SER A 107 9.57 13.01 9.60
CA SER A 107 10.09 12.33 10.79
C SER A 107 11.10 11.23 10.43
N ASP A 108 12.19 11.14 11.19
CA ASP A 108 13.20 10.08 11.04
C ASP A 108 12.86 8.80 11.81
N ALA A 109 11.87 8.86 12.70
CA ALA A 109 11.42 7.75 13.52
C ALA A 109 9.89 7.76 13.67
N VAL A 110 9.35 6.60 14.05
CA VAL A 110 7.94 6.44 14.37
C VAL A 110 7.71 6.89 15.81
N GLY A 111 7.00 8.01 15.98
CA GLY A 111 6.43 8.45 17.25
C GLY A 111 4.91 8.28 17.27
N PRO A 112 4.22 8.88 18.26
CA PRO A 112 2.76 8.83 18.35
C PRO A 112 2.03 9.46 17.17
N MET A 113 2.64 10.45 16.49
CA MET A 113 2.02 11.16 15.36
C MET A 113 2.18 10.42 14.04
N GLU A 114 3.06 9.42 13.98
CA GLU A 114 3.35 8.60 12.80
C GLU A 114 2.63 7.24 12.83
N GLN A 115 1.84 6.98 13.87
CA GLN A 115 1.00 5.79 13.98
C GLN A 115 -0.38 6.06 13.38
N TRP A 116 -0.81 5.16 12.50
CA TRP A 116 -2.08 5.21 11.79
C TRP A 116 -2.92 3.99 12.13
N GLU A 117 -4.24 4.19 12.15
CA GLU A 117 -5.26 3.15 12.28
C GLU A 117 -6.13 3.19 11.00
N PRO A 118 -6.43 2.05 10.37
CA PRO A 118 -7.20 1.98 9.12
C PRO A 118 -8.70 2.19 9.33
#